data_AF-A0A6P3YE46-F1
#
_entry.id   AF-A0A6P3YE46-F1
#
_cell.length_a   1.000
_cell.length_b   1.000
_cell.length_c   1.000
_cell.angle_alpha   90.00
_cell.angle_beta   90.00
_cell.angle_gamma   90.00
#
_symmetry.space_group_name_H-M   'P 1'
#
loop_
_entity.id
_entity.type
_entity.pdbx_description
1 polymer ?
#
loop_
_entity_poly.entity_id
_entity_poly.type
_entity_poly.pdbx_seq_one_letter_code
_entity_poly.pdbx_strand_id
1 'polypeptide(L)'
;MADNTSESSPQLEKGWSGLKQHITENKINFGLWLTRCFTIIFTIGYIIPIFGNPFNIYYKILMNNAATSALRLHQRVPRVQITRQFLEMLLLEDSCHYLFYSLIFLYTAPATLVLTPVFLFALLHMASYSLALLDCLGQNSWWGARLAISLVEFQSRKILRLCALSEIIILPFTVFLVFTSRAGLLTPFIYYQFLKLRLSSQRNPYTRNVFYELRNGLSSVSKKPAVPDIVRRMIDGLLSLTQQMAPVRQ
;
A
#
# COMPACT_ATOMS: atom_id res chain seq x y z
N MET A 1 -47.00 30.21 27.53
CA MET A 1 -46.86 29.39 26.31
C MET A 1 -45.67 29.92 25.54
N ALA A 2 -44.56 29.18 25.57
CA ALA A 2 -43.43 29.39 24.67
C ALA A 2 -42.78 28.01 24.48
N ASP A 3 -42.96 27.46 23.29
CA ASP A 3 -42.48 26.14 22.88
C ASP A 3 -40.96 26.08 22.90
N ASN A 4 -40.40 25.18 23.70
CA ASN A 4 -39.03 24.72 23.57
C ASN A 4 -38.97 23.70 22.43
N THR A 5 -38.74 24.16 21.20
CA THR A 5 -38.25 23.32 20.11
C THR A 5 -36.81 22.90 20.42
N SER A 6 -36.66 21.82 21.18
CA SER A 6 -35.43 21.05 21.23
C SER A 6 -35.19 20.42 19.86
N GLU A 7 -34.24 20.98 19.10
CA GLU A 7 -33.67 20.36 17.91
C GLU A 7 -33.11 18.98 18.29
N SER A 8 -33.89 17.94 17.99
CA SER A 8 -33.45 16.56 18.09
C SER A 8 -32.36 16.32 17.05
N SER A 9 -31.10 16.35 17.48
CA SER A 9 -30.01 15.76 16.72
C SER A 9 -30.41 14.32 16.37
N PRO A 10 -30.30 13.85 15.12
CA PRO A 10 -30.67 12.48 14.80
C PRO A 10 -29.81 11.54 15.65
N GLN A 11 -30.44 10.85 16.59
CA GLN A 11 -29.80 9.79 17.37
C GLN A 11 -29.34 8.75 16.35
N LEU A 12 -28.03 8.69 16.11
CA LEU A 12 -27.44 7.63 15.31
C LEU A 12 -27.80 6.31 16.00
N GLU A 13 -28.75 5.55 15.45
CA GLU A 13 -29.11 4.24 16.01
C GLU A 13 -27.84 3.40 16.10
N LYS A 14 -27.46 2.99 17.32
CA LYS A 14 -26.29 2.14 17.55
C LYS A 14 -26.70 0.68 17.52
N GLY A 15 -25.79 -0.18 17.05
CA GLY A 15 -26.02 -1.61 16.95
C GLY A 15 -26.17 -2.09 15.50
N TRP A 16 -26.90 -3.18 15.31
CA TRP A 16 -26.97 -3.85 14.00
C TRP A 16 -27.72 -3.03 12.93
N SER A 17 -28.73 -2.25 13.33
CA SER A 17 -29.46 -1.34 12.43
C SER A 17 -28.55 -0.21 11.93
N GLY A 18 -27.83 0.45 12.84
CA GLY A 18 -26.84 1.49 12.53
C GLY A 18 -25.71 1.00 11.64
N LEU A 19 -25.19 -0.21 11.91
CA LEU A 19 -24.18 -0.81 11.04
C LEU A 19 -24.73 -1.05 9.62
N LYS A 20 -25.92 -1.63 9.51
CA LYS A 20 -26.55 -1.91 8.21
C LYS A 20 -26.79 -0.62 7.42
N GLN A 21 -27.25 0.44 8.10
CA GLN A 21 -27.41 1.75 7.51
C GLN A 21 -26.06 2.31 7.02
N HIS A 22 -25.03 2.31 7.87
CA HIS A 22 -23.70 2.80 7.53
C HIS A 22 -23.11 2.07 6.30
N ILE A 23 -23.24 0.73 6.25
CA ILE A 23 -22.79 -0.08 5.11
C ILE A 23 -23.57 0.28 3.83
N THR A 24 -24.88 0.48 3.95
CA THR A 24 -25.75 0.81 2.82
C THR A 24 -25.43 2.19 2.24
N GLU A 25 -25.09 3.15 3.10
CA GLU A 25 -24.65 4.49 2.70
C GLU A 25 -23.23 4.48 2.14
N ASN A 26 -22.34 3.64 2.68
CA ASN A 26 -20.91 3.61 2.36
C ASN A 26 -20.46 2.35 1.60
N LYS A 27 -21.23 1.93 0.58
CA LYS A 27 -21.01 0.68 -0.17
C LYS A 27 -19.59 0.52 -0.70
N ILE A 28 -19.00 1.60 -1.24
CA ILE A 28 -17.64 1.57 -1.80
C ILE A 28 -16.60 1.39 -0.70
N ASN A 29 -16.73 2.11 0.43
CA ASN A 29 -15.79 1.98 1.55
C ASN A 29 -15.86 0.58 2.17
N PHE A 30 -17.07 0.02 2.31
CA PHE A 30 -17.25 -1.35 2.74
C PHE A 30 -16.67 -2.38 1.75
N GLY A 31 -16.86 -2.17 0.44
CA GLY A 31 -16.23 -3.01 -0.59
C GLY A 31 -14.69 -2.96 -0.57
N LEU A 32 -14.11 -1.79 -0.33
CA LEU A 32 -12.67 -1.63 -0.12
C LEU A 32 -12.17 -2.34 1.14
N TRP A 33 -12.95 -2.30 2.22
CA TRP A 33 -12.64 -3.04 3.44
C TRP A 33 -12.70 -4.55 3.20
N LEU A 34 -13.75 -5.05 2.55
CA LEU A 34 -13.94 -6.47 2.26
C LEU A 34 -12.82 -7.03 1.38
N THR A 35 -12.47 -6.31 0.31
CA THR A 35 -11.33 -6.68 -0.54
C THR A 35 -10.03 -6.73 0.28
N ARG A 36 -9.74 -5.76 1.15
CA ARG A 36 -8.56 -5.83 2.02
C ARG A 36 -8.58 -7.00 3.00
N CYS A 37 -9.74 -7.36 3.55
CA CYS A 37 -9.89 -8.57 4.37
C CYS A 37 -9.49 -9.83 3.59
N PHE A 38 -9.96 -9.98 2.35
CA PHE A 38 -9.53 -11.09 1.49
C PHE A 38 -8.02 -11.08 1.22
N THR A 39 -7.40 -9.92 1.02
CA THR A 39 -5.94 -9.81 0.81
C THR A 39 -5.19 -10.35 2.02
N ILE A 40 -5.62 -9.97 3.23
CA ILE A 40 -5.02 -10.41 4.50
C ILE A 40 -5.19 -11.93 4.67
N ILE A 41 -6.42 -12.45 4.50
CA ILE A 41 -6.72 -13.88 4.62
C ILE A 41 -5.87 -14.70 3.64
N PHE A 42 -5.82 -14.30 2.38
CA PHE A 42 -5.01 -14.99 1.38
C PHE A 42 -3.52 -14.88 1.67
N THR A 43 -3.03 -13.75 2.20
CA THR A 43 -1.61 -13.62 2.58
C THR A 43 -1.26 -14.54 3.74
N ILE A 44 -2.13 -14.68 4.75
CA ILE A 44 -1.94 -15.64 5.84
C ILE A 44 -1.93 -17.07 5.29
N GLY A 45 -2.88 -17.41 4.41
CA GLY A 45 -2.93 -18.73 3.76
C GLY A 45 -1.74 -19.01 2.81
N TYR A 46 -1.10 -17.98 2.27
CA TYR A 46 0.14 -18.10 1.51
C TYR A 46 1.34 -18.41 2.41
N ILE A 47 1.45 -17.74 3.56
CA ILE A 47 2.57 -17.91 4.51
C ILE A 47 2.43 -19.22 5.29
N ILE A 48 1.22 -19.55 5.73
CA ILE A 48 0.90 -20.78 6.46
C ILE A 48 0.00 -21.62 5.54
N PRO A 49 0.58 -22.46 4.68
CA PRO A 49 -0.15 -23.21 3.67
C PRO A 49 -0.90 -24.40 4.30
N ILE A 50 -1.96 -24.10 5.05
CA ILE A 50 -2.86 -25.13 5.63
C ILE A 50 -3.80 -25.66 4.53
N PHE A 51 -4.26 -24.78 3.63
CA PHE A 51 -5.21 -25.12 2.57
C PHE A 51 -4.83 -24.45 1.25
N GLY A 52 -4.81 -25.24 0.16
CA GLY A 52 -4.62 -24.75 -1.21
C GLY A 52 -3.16 -24.65 -1.66
N ASN A 53 -2.97 -24.40 -2.95
CA ASN A 53 -1.65 -24.26 -3.56
C ASN A 53 -1.12 -22.81 -3.36
N PRO A 54 0.01 -22.59 -2.66
CA PRO A 54 0.56 -21.26 -2.40
C PRO A 54 0.85 -20.45 -3.67
N PHE A 55 1.22 -21.12 -4.77
CA PHE A 55 1.42 -20.47 -6.06
C PHE A 55 0.13 -19.79 -6.54
N ASN A 56 -1.01 -20.47 -6.47
CA ASN A 56 -2.30 -19.91 -6.86
C ASN A 56 -2.75 -18.79 -5.92
N ILE A 57 -2.48 -18.94 -4.61
CA ILE A 57 -2.85 -17.94 -3.60
C ILE A 57 -2.08 -16.63 -3.84
N TYR A 58 -0.80 -16.68 -4.21
CA TYR A 58 -0.01 -15.50 -4.57
C TYR A 58 -0.69 -14.61 -5.61
N TYR A 59 -1.15 -15.19 -6.73
CA TYR A 59 -1.82 -14.41 -7.78
C TYR A 59 -3.19 -13.91 -7.33
N LYS A 60 -3.92 -14.68 -6.51
CA LYS A 60 -5.18 -14.20 -5.90
C LYS A 60 -4.97 -12.97 -5.02
N ILE A 61 -3.88 -12.93 -4.24
CA ILE A 61 -3.52 -11.75 -3.44
C ILE A 61 -3.28 -10.53 -4.35
N LEU A 62 -2.50 -10.69 -5.42
CA LEU A 62 -2.21 -9.60 -6.36
C LEU A 62 -3.43 -9.13 -7.13
N MET A 63 -4.29 -10.04 -7.60
CA MET A 63 -5.56 -9.71 -8.26
C MET A 63 -6.49 -8.96 -7.32
N ASN A 64 -6.56 -9.37 -6.06
CA ASN A 64 -7.41 -8.71 -5.07
C ASN A 64 -6.86 -7.33 -4.65
N ASN A 65 -5.54 -7.16 -4.61
CA ASN A 65 -4.92 -5.84 -4.49
C ASN A 65 -5.19 -4.95 -5.72
N ALA A 66 -5.17 -5.52 -6.93
CA ALA A 66 -5.55 -4.80 -8.14
C ALA A 66 -7.01 -4.35 -8.08
N ALA A 67 -7.93 -5.22 -7.63
CA ALA A 67 -9.34 -4.88 -7.43
C ALA A 67 -9.52 -3.78 -6.38
N THR A 68 -8.82 -3.86 -5.24
CA THR A 68 -8.81 -2.81 -4.20
C THR A 68 -8.35 -1.48 -4.79
N SER A 69 -7.28 -1.51 -5.59
CA SER A 69 -6.68 -0.33 -6.22
C SER A 69 -7.60 0.28 -7.28
N ALA A 70 -8.21 -0.54 -8.14
CA ALA A 70 -9.17 -0.10 -9.15
C ALA A 70 -10.44 0.51 -8.51
N LEU A 71 -10.99 -0.13 -7.48
CA LEU A 71 -12.16 0.39 -6.75
C LEU A 71 -11.83 1.71 -6.05
N ARG A 72 -10.64 1.81 -5.44
CA ARG A 72 -10.18 3.04 -4.79
C ARG A 72 -9.97 4.16 -5.80
N LEU A 73 -9.51 3.82 -6.99
CA LEU A 73 -9.33 4.77 -8.07
C LEU A 73 -10.67 5.27 -8.60
N HIS A 74 -11.64 4.39 -8.80
CA HIS A 74 -13.02 4.76 -9.14
C HIS A 74 -13.63 5.70 -8.09
N GLN A 75 -13.38 5.45 -6.80
CA GLN A 75 -13.85 6.33 -5.72
C GLN A 75 -13.23 7.73 -5.78
N ARG A 76 -11.95 7.84 -6.13
CA ARG A 76 -11.19 9.10 -6.10
C ARG A 76 -11.31 9.89 -7.40
N VAL A 77 -11.51 9.21 -8.51
CA VAL A 77 -11.55 9.76 -9.86
C VAL A 77 -12.79 9.22 -10.58
N PRO A 78 -13.99 9.71 -10.22
CA PRO A 78 -15.25 9.12 -10.71
C PRO A 78 -15.55 9.44 -12.18
N ARG A 79 -15.02 10.56 -12.70
CA ARG A 79 -15.26 11.00 -14.09
C ARG A 79 -14.04 10.72 -14.95
N VAL A 80 -14.12 9.66 -15.76
CA VAL A 80 -13.07 9.33 -16.73
C VAL A 80 -13.09 10.33 -17.87
N GLN A 81 -11.96 10.99 -18.12
CA GLN A 81 -11.77 11.91 -19.24
C GLN A 81 -10.51 11.50 -20.00
N ILE A 82 -10.58 11.42 -21.33
CA ILE A 82 -9.41 11.10 -22.15
C ILE A 82 -8.67 12.42 -22.44
N THR A 83 -8.05 12.99 -21.40
CA THR A 83 -7.25 14.22 -21.50
C THR A 83 -5.89 14.01 -20.86
N ARG A 84 -4.89 14.78 -21.31
CA ARG A 84 -3.55 14.76 -20.72
C ARG A 84 -3.59 15.11 -19.22
N GLN A 85 -4.39 16.10 -18.85
CA GLN A 85 -4.56 16.53 -17.46
C GLN A 85 -5.13 15.40 -16.59
N PHE A 86 -6.13 14.67 -17.10
CA PHE A 86 -6.68 13.51 -16.42
C PHE A 86 -5.62 12.41 -16.23
N LEU A 87 -4.83 12.13 -17.27
CA LEU A 87 -3.76 11.14 -17.18
C LEU A 87 -2.67 11.54 -16.17
N GLU A 88 -2.28 12.81 -16.13
CA GLU A 88 -1.32 13.33 -15.14
C GLU A 88 -1.88 13.19 -13.72
N MET A 89 -3.15 13.52 -13.49
CA MET A 89 -3.82 13.32 -12.20
C MET A 89 -3.86 11.84 -11.81
N LEU A 90 -4.21 10.97 -12.77
CA LEU A 90 -4.28 9.52 -12.59
C LEU A 90 -2.93 8.93 -12.18
N LEU A 91 -1.85 9.35 -12.84
CA LEU A 91 -0.49 8.89 -12.57
C LEU A 91 0.10 9.43 -11.26
N LEU A 92 -0.54 10.40 -10.61
CA LEU A 92 -0.15 10.88 -9.28
C LEU A 92 -0.88 10.14 -8.15
N GLU A 93 -1.92 9.35 -8.46
CA GLU A 93 -2.68 8.61 -7.47
C GLU A 93 -1.99 7.32 -7.03
N ASP A 94 -1.86 7.14 -5.71
CA ASP A 94 -1.30 5.94 -5.08
C ASP A 94 -1.97 4.65 -5.56
N SER A 95 -3.28 4.70 -5.77
CA SER A 95 -4.06 3.54 -6.21
C SER A 95 -3.78 3.18 -7.67
N CYS A 96 -3.42 4.15 -8.52
CA CYS A 96 -2.94 3.84 -9.86
C CYS A 96 -1.57 3.15 -9.80
N HIS A 97 -0.67 3.62 -8.92
CA HIS A 97 0.64 2.98 -8.72
C HIS A 97 0.47 1.52 -8.28
N TYR A 98 -0.37 1.25 -7.28
CA TYR A 98 -0.59 -0.10 -6.77
C TYR A 98 -1.35 -1.02 -7.73
N LEU A 99 -2.12 -0.45 -8.66
CA LEU A 99 -2.67 -1.21 -9.78
C LEU A 99 -1.54 -1.69 -10.72
N PHE A 100 -0.64 -0.79 -11.13
CA PHE A 100 0.54 -1.18 -11.93
C PHE A 100 1.44 -2.17 -11.18
N TYR A 101 1.64 -1.97 -9.88
CA TYR A 101 2.39 -2.89 -9.04
C TYR A 101 1.85 -4.32 -9.15
N SER A 102 0.54 -4.50 -8.97
CA SER A 102 -0.08 -5.82 -9.14
C SER A 102 0.15 -6.37 -10.55
N LEU A 103 -0.04 -5.56 -11.60
CA LEU A 103 0.15 -6.00 -12.99
C LEU A 103 1.58 -6.45 -13.29
N ILE A 104 2.59 -5.75 -12.76
CA ILE A 104 4.01 -6.12 -12.93
C ILE A 104 4.26 -7.54 -12.37
N PHE A 105 3.77 -7.81 -11.16
CA PHE A 105 4.09 -9.05 -10.45
C PHE A 105 3.15 -10.22 -10.74
N LEU A 106 2.02 -9.99 -11.41
CA LEU A 106 1.16 -11.07 -11.93
C LEU A 106 1.87 -11.95 -12.96
N TYR A 107 2.91 -11.44 -13.62
CA TYR A 107 3.71 -12.18 -14.60
C TYR A 107 5.09 -12.62 -14.06
N THR A 108 5.25 -12.64 -12.74
CA THR A 108 6.50 -13.06 -12.07
C THR A 108 6.24 -14.25 -11.16
N ALA A 109 7.25 -15.08 -10.93
CA ALA A 109 7.13 -16.18 -9.98
C ALA A 109 6.86 -15.67 -8.55
N PRO A 110 6.12 -16.41 -7.72
CA PRO A 110 5.74 -15.97 -6.38
C PRO A 110 6.93 -15.60 -5.52
N ALA A 111 6.88 -14.42 -4.90
CA ALA A 111 7.90 -13.96 -3.97
C ALA A 111 7.26 -13.22 -2.78
N THR A 112 7.56 -13.67 -1.57
CA THR A 112 6.97 -13.12 -0.33
C THR A 112 7.24 -11.62 -0.16
N LEU A 113 8.44 -11.15 -0.53
CA LEU A 113 8.81 -9.73 -0.42
C LEU A 113 7.90 -8.82 -1.25
N VAL A 114 7.39 -9.31 -2.40
CA VAL A 114 6.45 -8.58 -3.25
C VAL A 114 5.09 -8.41 -2.55
N LEU A 115 4.70 -9.36 -1.70
CA LEU A 115 3.44 -9.28 -0.97
C LEU A 115 3.52 -8.37 0.26
N THR A 116 4.72 -8.11 0.78
CA THR A 116 4.93 -7.30 1.99
C THR A 116 4.23 -5.94 1.93
N PRO A 117 4.46 -5.06 0.94
CA PRO A 117 3.77 -3.76 0.90
C PRO A 117 2.27 -3.91 0.70
N VAL A 118 1.82 -4.86 -0.12
CA VAL A 118 0.40 -5.15 -0.37
C VAL A 118 -0.33 -5.52 0.92
N PHE A 119 0.25 -6.43 1.70
CA PHE A 119 -0.28 -6.85 2.98
C PHE A 119 -0.33 -5.71 4.00
N LEU A 120 0.76 -4.95 4.13
CA LEU A 120 0.85 -3.87 5.11
C LEU A 120 -0.14 -2.73 4.80
N PHE A 121 -0.33 -2.36 3.52
CA PHE A 121 -1.36 -1.40 3.13
C PHE A 121 -2.77 -1.94 3.36
N ALA A 122 -3.02 -3.21 3.07
CA ALA A 122 -4.31 -3.84 3.36
C ALA A 122 -4.59 -3.84 4.86
N LEU A 123 -3.61 -4.21 5.70
CA LEU A 123 -3.71 -4.23 7.16
C LEU A 123 -4.02 -2.85 7.71
N LEU A 124 -3.24 -1.83 7.32
CA LEU A 124 -3.42 -0.46 7.81
C LEU A 124 -4.82 0.09 7.47
N HIS A 125 -5.26 -0.08 6.23
CA HIS A 125 -6.53 0.49 5.81
C HIS A 125 -7.75 -0.35 6.23
N MET A 126 -7.57 -1.67 6.45
CA MET A 126 -8.59 -2.52 7.05
C MET A 126 -8.78 -2.13 8.52
N ALA A 127 -7.70 -1.92 9.26
CA ALA A 127 -7.73 -1.45 10.64
C ALA A 127 -8.54 -0.15 10.77
N SER A 128 -8.21 0.90 10.01
CA SER A 128 -8.89 2.18 10.14
C SER A 128 -10.38 2.15 9.82
N TYR A 129 -10.82 1.39 8.81
CA TYR A 129 -12.25 1.28 8.53
C TYR A 129 -12.97 0.36 9.53
N SER A 130 -12.28 -0.62 10.11
CA SER A 130 -12.87 -1.49 11.13
C SER A 130 -13.28 -0.71 12.37
N LEU A 131 -12.51 0.30 12.80
CA LEU A 131 -12.93 1.16 13.92
C LEU A 131 -14.27 1.86 13.64
N ALA A 132 -14.45 2.42 12.43
CA ALA A 132 -15.71 3.04 12.05
C ALA A 132 -16.88 2.04 12.13
N LEU A 133 -16.69 0.80 11.68
CA LEU A 133 -17.70 -0.26 11.79
C LEU A 133 -17.98 -0.67 13.25
N LEU A 134 -16.94 -0.79 14.08
CA LEU A 134 -17.10 -1.10 15.51
C LEU A 134 -17.80 0.04 16.26
N ASP A 135 -17.56 1.29 15.89
CA ASP A 135 -18.23 2.45 16.49
C ASP A 135 -19.72 2.52 16.15
N CYS A 136 -20.12 2.07 14.95
CA CYS A 136 -21.53 1.85 14.61
C CYS A 136 -22.16 0.72 15.45
N LEU A 137 -21.39 -0.31 15.79
CA LEU A 137 -21.88 -1.47 16.56
C LEU A 137 -22.06 -1.17 18.06
N GLY A 138 -21.30 -0.21 18.60
CA GLY A 138 -21.39 0.24 19.99
C GLY A 138 -20.15 -0.07 20.85
N GLN A 139 -19.94 0.72 21.91
CA GLN A 139 -18.71 0.72 22.73
C GLN A 139 -18.36 -0.63 23.38
N ASN A 140 -19.35 -1.48 23.70
CA ASN A 140 -19.13 -2.78 24.34
C ASN A 140 -18.83 -3.94 23.35
N SER A 141 -18.80 -3.68 22.04
CA SER A 141 -18.51 -4.72 21.06
C SER A 141 -17.00 -5.00 20.98
N TRP A 142 -16.60 -6.23 21.30
CA TRP A 142 -15.30 -6.83 20.97
C TRP A 142 -14.08 -5.97 21.32
N TRP A 143 -13.91 -5.69 22.62
CA TRP A 143 -12.79 -4.91 23.16
C TRP A 143 -11.41 -5.36 22.64
N GLY A 144 -11.19 -6.67 22.46
CA GLY A 144 -9.93 -7.21 21.95
C GLY A 144 -9.65 -6.82 20.50
N ALA A 145 -10.68 -6.80 19.65
CA ALA A 145 -10.56 -6.32 18.27
C ALA A 145 -10.25 -4.82 18.24
N ARG A 146 -10.94 -4.02 19.07
CA ARG A 146 -10.65 -2.58 19.21
C ARG A 146 -9.20 -2.35 19.61
N LEU A 147 -8.69 -3.09 20.59
CA LEU A 147 -7.30 -2.98 21.04
C LEU A 147 -6.32 -3.33 19.92
N ALA A 148 -6.49 -4.46 19.25
CA ALA A 148 -5.62 -4.87 18.14
C ALA A 148 -5.60 -3.84 17.00
N ILE A 149 -6.78 -3.34 16.63
CA ILE A 149 -6.90 -2.30 15.60
C ILE A 149 -6.21 -1.01 16.03
N SER A 150 -6.45 -0.54 17.26
CA SER A 150 -5.81 0.66 17.79
C SER A 150 -4.28 0.54 17.85
N LEU A 151 -3.75 -0.66 18.11
CA LEU A 151 -2.32 -0.92 18.11
C LEU A 151 -1.72 -0.80 16.68
N VAL A 152 -2.43 -1.32 15.68
CA VAL A 152 -2.04 -1.16 14.27
C VAL A 152 -2.01 0.32 13.89
N GLU A 153 -3.03 1.09 14.29
CA GLU A 153 -3.07 2.53 14.03
C GLU A 153 -1.97 3.30 14.77
N PHE A 154 -1.69 2.92 16.01
CA PHE A 154 -0.59 3.50 16.79
C PHE A 154 0.78 3.24 16.13
N GLN A 155 0.98 2.07 15.54
CA GLN A 155 2.20 1.73 14.80
C GLN A 155 2.15 2.11 13.31
N SER A 156 1.12 2.83 12.85
CA SER A 156 0.92 3.19 11.43
C SER A 156 2.14 3.80 10.77
N ARG A 157 2.83 4.72 11.46
CA ARG A 157 4.07 5.35 10.97
C ARG A 157 5.17 4.33 10.70
N LYS A 158 5.34 3.33 11.58
CA LYS A 158 6.35 2.28 11.39
C LYS A 158 5.96 1.35 10.24
N ILE A 159 4.68 1.00 10.15
CA ILE A 159 4.12 0.20 9.04
C ILE A 159 4.37 0.88 7.70
N LEU A 160 4.07 2.18 7.58
CA LEU A 160 4.28 2.96 6.36
C LEU A 160 5.76 3.09 5.99
N ARG A 161 6.66 3.24 6.98
CA ARG A 161 8.11 3.21 6.75
C ARG A 161 8.58 1.83 6.28
N LEU A 162 8.02 0.75 6.81
CA LEU A 162 8.32 -0.62 6.37
C LEU A 162 7.81 -0.87 4.94
N CYS A 163 6.61 -0.39 4.59
CA CYS A 163 6.13 -0.40 3.20
C CYS A 163 7.11 0.32 2.28
N ALA A 164 7.47 1.57 2.62
CA ALA A 164 8.40 2.37 1.85
C ALA A 164 9.75 1.67 1.64
N LEU A 165 10.30 1.08 2.70
CA LEU A 165 11.53 0.30 2.62
C LEU A 165 11.38 -0.91 1.70
N SER A 166 10.28 -1.67 1.81
CA SER A 166 10.02 -2.82 0.95
C SER A 166 9.89 -2.42 -0.52
N GLU A 167 9.18 -1.32 -0.83
CA GLU A 167 9.06 -0.77 -2.20
C GLU A 167 10.46 -0.46 -2.78
N ILE A 168 11.37 0.10 -1.99
CA ILE A 168 12.72 0.46 -2.45
C ILE A 168 13.58 -0.80 -2.66
N ILE A 169 13.56 -1.75 -1.72
CA ILE A 169 14.36 -2.99 -1.79
C ILE A 169 13.88 -3.91 -2.93
N ILE A 170 12.61 -3.83 -3.33
CA ILE A 170 12.10 -4.65 -4.43
C ILE A 170 12.81 -4.32 -5.75
N LEU A 171 13.30 -3.10 -5.97
CA LEU A 171 14.02 -2.77 -7.21
C LEU A 171 15.26 -3.66 -7.43
N PRO A 172 16.28 -3.69 -6.54
CA PRO A 172 17.39 -4.63 -6.70
C PRO A 172 16.95 -6.10 -6.62
N PHE A 173 15.87 -6.39 -5.88
CA PHE A 173 15.32 -7.74 -5.84
C PHE A 173 14.76 -8.20 -7.20
N THR A 174 14.16 -7.32 -8.00
CA THR A 174 13.70 -7.68 -9.36
C THR A 174 14.87 -8.08 -10.27
N VAL A 175 16.02 -7.44 -10.13
CA VAL A 175 17.25 -7.82 -10.85
C VAL A 175 17.67 -9.23 -10.44
N PHE A 176 17.64 -9.54 -9.15
CA PHE A 176 17.90 -10.89 -8.64
C PHE A 176 16.90 -11.94 -9.16
N LEU A 177 15.61 -11.58 -9.26
CA LEU A 177 14.59 -12.46 -9.84
C LEU A 177 14.87 -12.76 -11.33
N VAL A 178 15.38 -11.79 -12.08
CA VAL A 178 15.78 -12.01 -13.48
C VAL A 178 16.95 -13.00 -13.57
N PHE A 179 17.99 -12.84 -12.75
CA PHE A 179 19.14 -13.75 -12.73
C PHE A 179 18.77 -15.19 -12.33
N THR A 180 17.70 -15.36 -11.56
CA THR A 180 17.18 -16.68 -11.16
C THR A 180 16.09 -17.21 -12.11
N SER A 181 15.85 -16.54 -13.25
CA SER A 181 14.80 -16.89 -14.23
C SER A 181 13.38 -16.90 -13.64
N ARG A 182 13.15 -16.10 -12.59
CA ARG A 182 11.87 -15.96 -11.87
C ARG A 182 11.07 -14.73 -12.30
N ALA A 183 11.64 -13.87 -13.12
CA ALA A 183 11.00 -12.70 -13.71
C ALA A 183 11.53 -12.46 -15.13
N GLY A 184 10.75 -11.76 -15.96
CA GLY A 184 11.19 -11.37 -17.30
C GLY A 184 12.23 -10.26 -17.28
N LEU A 185 13.06 -10.18 -18.33
CA LEU A 185 14.13 -9.17 -18.45
C LEU A 185 13.63 -7.72 -18.29
N LEU A 186 12.38 -7.45 -18.68
CA LEU A 186 11.78 -6.11 -18.60
C LEU A 186 11.29 -5.73 -17.19
N THR A 187 11.13 -6.70 -16.27
CA THR A 187 10.56 -6.46 -14.94
C THR A 187 11.30 -5.37 -14.15
N PRO A 188 12.65 -5.35 -14.06
CA PRO A 188 13.36 -4.29 -13.33
C PRO A 188 13.17 -2.90 -13.94
N PHE A 189 13.08 -2.79 -15.27
CA PHE A 189 12.87 -1.52 -15.96
C PHE A 189 11.46 -0.98 -15.73
N ILE A 190 10.45 -1.84 -15.81
CA ILE A 190 9.07 -1.44 -15.53
C ILE A 190 8.91 -1.09 -14.04
N TYR A 191 9.55 -1.86 -13.15
CA TYR A 191 9.53 -1.58 -11.72
C TYR A 191 10.25 -0.27 -11.37
N TYR A 192 11.34 0.07 -12.06
CA TYR A 192 12.00 1.37 -11.94
C TYR A 192 11.04 2.52 -12.28
N GLN A 193 10.23 2.39 -13.34
CA GLN A 193 9.23 3.41 -13.66
C GLN A 193 8.13 3.49 -12.59
N PHE A 194 7.67 2.35 -12.07
CA PHE A 194 6.77 2.33 -10.92
C PHE A 194 7.36 3.08 -9.73
N LEU A 195 8.61 2.81 -9.36
CA LEU A 195 9.26 3.45 -8.21
C LEU A 195 9.42 4.96 -8.43
N LYS A 196 9.76 5.38 -9.65
CA LYS A 196 9.82 6.81 -10.02
C LYS A 196 8.45 7.50 -9.86
N LEU A 197 7.38 6.88 -10.36
CA LEU A 197 6.01 7.38 -10.14
C LEU A 197 5.67 7.43 -8.65
N ARG A 198 6.06 6.40 -7.90
CA ARG A 198 5.83 6.30 -6.46
C ARG A 198 6.50 7.43 -5.67
N LEU A 199 7.75 7.77 -6.01
CA LEU A 199 8.49 8.89 -5.42
C LEU A 199 7.84 10.26 -5.72
N SER A 200 7.11 10.36 -6.83
CA SER A 200 6.34 11.55 -7.22
C SER A 200 4.94 11.62 -6.59
N SER A 201 4.49 10.57 -5.89
CA SER A 201 3.17 10.56 -5.26
C SER A 201 2.99 11.73 -4.28
N GLN A 202 1.82 12.36 -4.34
CA GLN A 202 1.46 13.47 -3.45
C GLN A 202 0.90 12.99 -2.11
N ARG A 203 0.29 11.79 -2.05
CA ARG A 203 -0.45 11.32 -0.87
C ARG A 203 0.38 10.52 0.11
N ASN A 204 1.38 9.78 -0.38
CA ASN A 204 2.29 9.02 0.47
C ASN A 204 3.73 9.55 0.39
N PRO A 205 4.17 10.43 1.31
CA PRO A 205 5.53 10.95 1.33
C PRO A 205 6.55 9.95 1.90
N TYR A 206 6.13 8.84 2.51
CA TYR A 206 7.03 7.95 3.25
C TYR A 206 8.06 7.28 2.34
N THR A 207 7.69 6.85 1.13
CA THR A 207 8.63 6.26 0.17
C THR A 207 9.72 7.24 -0.19
N ARG A 208 9.35 8.49 -0.47
CA ARG A 208 10.30 9.57 -0.76
C ARG A 208 11.22 9.85 0.44
N ASN A 209 10.68 9.93 1.64
CA ASN A 209 11.46 10.21 2.85
C ASN A 209 12.47 9.09 3.14
N VAL A 210 12.02 7.83 3.15
CA VAL A 210 12.90 6.67 3.37
C VAL A 210 13.94 6.55 2.26
N PHE A 211 13.58 6.87 1.02
CA PHE A 211 14.53 6.89 -0.09
C PHE A 211 15.65 7.91 0.12
N TYR A 212 15.32 9.13 0.57
CA TYR A 212 16.34 10.13 0.91
C TYR A 212 17.18 9.73 2.13
N GLU A 213 16.58 9.15 3.16
CA GLU A 213 17.31 8.64 4.33
C GLU A 213 18.32 7.54 3.92
N LEU A 214 17.89 6.57 3.11
CA LEU A 214 18.76 5.51 2.59
C LEU A 214 19.86 6.06 1.70
N ARG A 215 19.54 7.01 0.81
CA ARG A 215 20.53 7.68 -0.04
C ARG A 215 21.60 8.39 0.80
N ASN A 216 21.20 9.14 1.82
CA ASN A 216 22.13 9.84 2.71
C ASN A 216 22.98 8.85 3.52
N GLY A 217 22.38 7.76 3.98
CA GLY A 217 23.10 6.67 4.65
C GLY A 217 24.14 6.01 3.74
N LEU A 218 23.76 5.65 2.52
CA LEU A 218 24.66 5.09 1.50
C LEU A 218 25.81 6.05 1.16
N SER A 219 25.53 7.34 0.99
CA SER A 219 26.56 8.35 0.76
C SER A 219 27.54 8.46 1.94
N SER A 220 27.05 8.39 3.18
CA SER A 220 27.90 8.38 4.37
C SER A 220 28.78 7.13 4.45
N VAL A 221 28.25 5.96 4.06
CA VAL A 221 29.01 4.71 4.01
C VAL A 221 30.09 4.76 2.93
N SER A 222 29.77 5.23 1.71
CA SER A 222 30.73 5.34 0.59
C SER A 222 31.98 6.17 0.96
N LYS A 223 31.80 7.21 1.78
CA LYS A 223 32.87 8.11 2.26
C LYS A 223 33.78 7.49 3.33
N LYS A 224 33.45 6.33 3.91
CA LYS A 224 34.31 5.70 4.93
C LYS A 224 35.54 5.07 4.27
N PRO A 225 36.75 5.23 4.85
CA PRO A 225 37.98 4.67 4.30
C PRO A 225 38.02 3.13 4.36
N ALA A 226 37.24 2.51 5.25
CA ALA A 226 37.18 1.06 5.44
C ALA A 226 36.32 0.30 4.39
N VAL A 227 35.68 1.00 3.45
CA VAL A 227 34.81 0.36 2.45
C VAL A 227 35.63 -0.08 1.23
N PRO A 228 35.57 -1.36 0.81
CA PRO A 228 36.26 -1.84 -0.38
C PRO A 228 35.82 -1.09 -1.65
N ASP A 229 36.74 -0.88 -2.58
CA ASP A 229 36.48 -0.06 -3.78
C ASP A 229 35.35 -0.60 -4.67
N ILE A 230 35.15 -1.91 -4.72
CA ILE A 230 34.03 -2.53 -5.46
C ILE A 230 32.69 -2.08 -4.86
N VAL A 231 32.58 -2.12 -3.53
CA VAL A 231 31.37 -1.70 -2.80
C VAL A 231 31.15 -0.21 -2.98
N ARG A 232 32.22 0.60 -2.91
CA ARG A 232 32.16 2.04 -3.16
C ARG A 232 31.60 2.35 -4.56
N ARG A 233 32.12 1.71 -5.61
CA ARG A 233 31.64 1.89 -6.99
C ARG A 233 30.18 1.47 -7.17
N MET A 234 29.75 0.38 -6.53
CA MET A 234 28.34 -0.04 -6.54
C MET A 234 27.44 1.00 -5.86
N ILE A 235 27.85 1.50 -4.70
CA ILE A 235 27.10 2.55 -3.98
C ILE A 235 27.01 3.81 -4.84
N ASP A 236 28.11 4.25 -5.44
CA ASP A 236 28.13 5.47 -6.27
C ASP A 236 27.26 5.31 -7.54
N GLY A 237 27.24 4.11 -8.13
CA GLY A 237 26.31 3.78 -9.23
C GLY A 237 24.84 3.79 -8.81
N LEU A 238 24.53 3.25 -7.62
CA LEU A 238 23.17 3.35 -7.06
C LEU A 238 22.80 4.80 -6.76
N LEU A 239 23.73 5.59 -6.21
CA LEU A 239 23.53 7.00 -5.93
C LEU A 239 23.26 7.80 -7.22
N SER A 240 23.98 7.54 -8.31
CA SER A 240 23.74 8.22 -9.60
C SER A 240 22.37 7.84 -10.19
N LEU A 241 21.97 6.56 -10.13
CA LEU A 241 20.61 6.13 -10.50
C LEU A 241 19.55 6.83 -9.64
N THR A 242 19.77 6.95 -8.33
CA THR A 242 18.82 7.62 -7.44
C THR A 242 18.69 9.12 -7.71
N GLN A 243 19.79 9.77 -8.13
CA GLN A 243 19.78 11.19 -8.53
C GLN A 243 18.91 11.43 -9.77
N GLN A 244 18.89 10.48 -10.71
CA GLN A 244 18.03 10.54 -11.88
C GLN A 244 16.54 10.28 -11.56
N MET A 245 16.26 9.42 -10.57
CA MET A 245 14.89 9.10 -10.14
C MET A 245 14.20 10.27 -9.42
N ALA A 246 14.94 10.93 -8.53
CA ALA A 246 14.44 12.06 -7.75
C ALA A 246 15.50 13.17 -7.75
N PRO A 247 15.43 14.13 -8.71
CA PRO A 247 16.29 15.31 -8.66
C PRO A 247 16.05 15.99 -7.31
N VAL A 248 17.14 16.35 -6.63
CA VAL A 248 17.07 17.09 -5.37
C VAL A 248 16.38 18.41 -5.72
N ARG A 249 15.13 18.58 -5.29
CA ARG A 249 14.52 19.91 -5.29
C ARG A 249 15.33 20.71 -4.28
N GLN A 250 16.12 21.65 -4.80
CA GLN A 250 16.72 22.74 -4.01
C GLN A 250 15.60 23.51 -3.31
#